data_AF-A0A2M8AWB2-F1
#
_entry.id   AF-A0A2M8AWB2-F1
#
_cell.length_a   1.000
_cell.length_b   1.000
_cell.length_c   1.000
_cell.angle_alpha   90.00
_cell.angle_beta   90.00
_cell.angle_gamma   90.00
#
_symmetry.space_group_name_H-M   'P 1'
#
loop_
_entity.id
_entity.type
_entity.pdbx_description
1 polymer ?
#
loop_
_entity_poly.entity_id
_entity_poly.type
_entity_poly.pdbx_seq_one_letter_code
_entity_poly.pdbx_strand_id
1 'polypeptide(L)'
;MNQLAFITFDVSQQGIKTSLSMQGLLIIEGDLDTIITSATHIYEEALGEMSDLLREREQLIRNRKRVPARLIWRIGDVIFRLNDDLAKLNLQIDNTYNHLVRDLKVNRKWLEKVVIFRRYIPQIDLIPDTATWGAFEKGTRRKAQALLHSK
;
A
#
# COMPACT_ATOMS: atom_id res chain seq x y z
N MET A 1 17.71 9.57 14.05
CA MET A 1 16.64 8.81 13.36
C MET A 1 16.40 7.57 14.19
N ASN A 2 15.18 7.35 14.67
CA ASN A 2 14.85 6.09 15.36
C ASN A 2 14.98 4.95 14.35
N GLN A 3 15.67 3.89 14.73
CA GLN A 3 15.83 2.70 13.91
C GLN A 3 14.53 1.89 13.96
N LEU A 4 13.91 1.62 12.80
CA LEU A 4 12.69 0.81 12.71
C LEU A 4 13.05 -0.69 12.63
N ALA A 5 12.32 -1.52 13.37
CA ALA A 5 12.43 -2.96 13.35
C ALA A 5 11.76 -3.56 12.11
N PHE A 6 12.40 -4.57 11.51
CA PHE A 6 11.83 -5.27 10.36
C PHE A 6 10.82 -6.32 10.81
N ILE A 7 9.63 -6.27 10.22
CA ILE A 7 8.55 -7.24 10.39
C ILE A 7 8.22 -7.92 9.06
N THR A 8 7.86 -9.19 9.14
CA THR A 8 7.47 -10.03 8.00
C THR A 8 6.13 -10.68 8.31
N PHE A 9 5.20 -10.57 7.38
CA PHE A 9 3.90 -11.22 7.43
C PHE A 9 3.85 -12.41 6.47
N ASP A 10 3.23 -13.51 6.87
CA ASP A 10 2.96 -14.67 6.02
C ASP A 10 1.49 -15.04 6.10
N VAL A 11 0.77 -14.81 5.00
CA VAL A 11 -0.68 -14.99 4.92
C VAL A 11 -1.00 -16.41 4.51
N SER A 12 -1.74 -17.13 5.35
CA SER A 12 -2.13 -18.52 5.12
C SER A 12 -3.64 -18.72 5.36
N GLN A 13 -4.15 -19.92 5.05
CA GLN A 13 -5.54 -20.29 5.38
C GLN A 13 -5.82 -20.32 6.90
N GLN A 14 -4.77 -20.39 7.73
CA GLN A 14 -4.87 -20.43 9.19
C GLN A 14 -4.74 -19.03 9.82
N GLY A 15 -4.64 -17.98 8.99
CA GLY A 15 -4.41 -16.60 9.43
C GLY A 15 -3.05 -16.06 9.00
N ILE A 16 -2.68 -14.92 9.60
CA ILE A 16 -1.43 -14.21 9.32
C ILE A 16 -0.40 -14.60 10.38
N LYS A 17 0.69 -15.24 9.94
CA LYS A 17 1.86 -15.47 10.80
C LYS A 17 2.78 -14.25 10.72
N THR A 18 3.14 -13.71 11.87
CA THR A 18 3.97 -12.51 11.97
C THR A 18 5.32 -12.88 12.58
N SER A 19 6.40 -12.40 11.97
CA SER A 19 7.78 -12.64 12.44
C SER A 19 8.54 -11.32 12.51
N LEU A 20 9.34 -11.14 13.57
CA LEU A 20 10.19 -9.98 13.75
C LEU A 20 11.66 -10.37 13.53
N SER A 21 12.48 -9.46 13.01
CA SER A 21 13.92 -9.68 12.94
C SER A 21 14.55 -9.73 14.34
N MET A 22 15.67 -10.47 14.49
CA MET A 22 16.41 -10.56 15.75
C MET A 22 16.90 -9.19 16.22
N GLN A 23 17.32 -8.32 15.30
CA GLN A 23 17.67 -6.94 15.63
C GLN A 23 16.45 -6.15 16.10
N GLY A 24 15.28 -6.41 15.52
CA GLY A 24 14.02 -5.83 15.95
C GLY A 24 13.68 -6.12 17.41
N LEU A 25 13.93 -7.35 17.88
CA LEU A 25 13.70 -7.72 19.28
C LEU A 25 14.52 -6.90 20.27
N LEU A 26 15.66 -6.34 19.85
CA LEU A 26 16.55 -5.55 20.71
C LEU A 26 16.16 -4.06 20.79
N ILE A 27 15.35 -3.58 19.84
CA ILE A 27 14.99 -2.15 19.71
C ILE A 27 13.51 -1.88 19.99
N ILE A 28 12.68 -2.92 20.02
CA ILE A 28 11.29 -2.78 20.43
C ILE A 28 11.23 -2.66 21.95
N GLU A 29 10.68 -1.54 22.40
CA GLU A 29 10.35 -1.31 23.80
C GLU A 29 8.85 -1.57 24.01
N GLY A 30 8.50 -2.31 25.06
CA GLY A 30 7.11 -2.59 25.43
C GLY A 30 6.73 -4.07 25.33
N ASP A 31 5.42 -4.33 25.40
CA ASP A 31 4.87 -5.68 25.30
C ASP A 31 4.88 -6.16 23.85
N LEU A 32 5.73 -7.16 23.58
CA LEU A 32 5.93 -7.72 22.25
C LEU A 32 4.65 -8.32 21.69
N ASP A 33 3.85 -8.98 22.53
CA ASP A 33 2.61 -9.63 22.08
C ASP A 33 1.61 -8.57 21.60
N THR A 34 1.39 -7.51 22.38
CA THR A 34 0.55 -6.37 21.98
C THR A 34 1.02 -5.73 20.67
N ILE A 35 2.34 -5.56 20.49
CA ILE A 35 2.91 -4.97 19.27
C ILE A 35 2.70 -5.88 18.06
N ILE A 36 2.96 -7.19 18.20
CA ILE A 36 2.75 -8.17 17.12
C ILE A 36 1.27 -8.25 16.74
N THR A 37 0.36 -8.31 17.72
CA THR A 37 -1.09 -8.32 17.48
C THR A 37 -1.53 -7.05 16.75
N SER A 38 -1.07 -5.87 17.20
CA SER A 38 -1.40 -4.58 16.58
C SER A 38 -0.87 -4.50 15.14
N ALA A 39 0.38 -4.91 14.91
CA ALA A 39 0.97 -4.91 13.57
C ALA A 39 0.26 -5.87 12.61
N THR A 40 -0.14 -7.03 13.12
CA THR A 40 -0.91 -8.02 12.36
C THR A 40 -2.27 -7.45 11.94
N HIS A 41 -2.97 -6.80 12.88
CA HIS A 41 -4.25 -6.17 12.61
C HIS A 41 -4.13 -5.04 11.56
N ILE A 42 -3.14 -4.15 11.70
CA ILE A 42 -2.85 -3.08 10.72
C ILE A 42 -2.63 -3.68 9.32
N TYR A 43 -1.84 -4.76 9.22
CA TYR A 43 -1.57 -5.40 7.94
C TYR A 43 -2.83 -6.06 7.35
N GLU A 44 -3.64 -6.72 8.18
CA GLU A 44 -4.89 -7.37 7.77
C GLU A 44 -5.91 -6.36 7.25
N GLU A 45 -6.13 -5.25 7.97
CA GLU A 45 -7.03 -4.18 7.55
C GLU A 45 -6.59 -3.57 6.20
N ALA A 46 -5.30 -3.30 6.05
CA ALA A 46 -4.75 -2.78 4.82
C ALA A 46 -4.93 -3.75 3.64
N LEU A 47 -4.70 -5.05 3.85
CA LEU A 47 -4.95 -6.08 2.83
C LEU A 47 -6.43 -6.17 2.46
N GLY A 48 -7.33 -6.11 3.44
CA GLY A 48 -8.78 -6.10 3.22
C GLY A 48 -9.20 -4.93 2.35
N GLU A 49 -8.80 -3.71 2.71
CA GLU A 49 -9.14 -2.50 1.96
C GLU A 49 -8.57 -2.53 0.54
N MET A 50 -7.30 -2.90 0.37
CA MET A 50 -6.70 -3.03 -0.97
C MET A 50 -7.39 -4.11 -1.81
N SER A 51 -7.78 -5.24 -1.20
CA SER A 51 -8.48 -6.32 -1.90
C SER A 51 -9.84 -5.88 -2.42
N ASP A 52 -10.59 -5.10 -1.64
CA ASP A 52 -11.88 -4.56 -2.06
C ASP A 52 -11.74 -3.53 -3.19
N LEU A 53 -10.75 -2.63 -3.11
CA LEU A 53 -10.44 -1.67 -4.18
C LEU A 53 -9.99 -2.39 -5.47
N LEU A 54 -9.23 -3.47 -5.36
CA LEU A 54 -8.84 -4.31 -6.49
C LEU A 54 -10.04 -5.02 -7.11
N ARG A 55 -10.97 -5.54 -6.29
CA ARG A 55 -12.23 -6.13 -6.76
C ARG A 55 -13.10 -5.10 -7.50
N GLU A 56 -13.18 -3.87 -7.00
CA GLU A 56 -13.87 -2.77 -7.69
C GLU A 56 -13.22 -2.51 -9.06
N ARG A 57 -11.89 -2.42 -9.10
CA ARG A 57 -11.12 -2.25 -10.35
C ARG A 57 -11.40 -3.38 -11.35
N GLU A 58 -11.37 -4.63 -10.91
CA GLU A 58 -11.66 -5.78 -11.75
C GLU A 58 -13.10 -5.75 -12.29
N GLN A 59 -14.06 -5.35 -11.44
CA GLN A 59 -15.45 -5.20 -11.85
C GLN A 59 -15.62 -4.14 -12.94
N LEU A 60 -14.91 -3.00 -12.84
CA LEU A 60 -14.89 -1.98 -13.88
C LEU A 60 -14.33 -2.53 -15.20
N ILE A 61 -13.22 -3.26 -15.14
CA ILE A 61 -12.59 -3.87 -16.33
C ILE A 61 -13.53 -4.90 -16.99
N ARG A 62 -14.14 -5.79 -16.20
CA ARG A 62 -15.11 -6.79 -16.70
C ARG A 62 -16.30 -6.12 -17.40
N ASN A 63 -16.77 -4.99 -16.85
CA ASN A 63 -17.85 -4.20 -17.43
C ASN A 63 -17.39 -3.25 -18.54
N ARG A 64 -16.14 -3.36 -19.02
CA ARG A 64 -15.55 -2.50 -20.07
C ARG A 64 -15.59 -1.00 -19.73
N LYS A 65 -15.62 -0.65 -18.44
CA LYS A 65 -15.57 0.72 -17.95
C LYS A 65 -14.12 1.14 -17.75
N ARG A 66 -13.85 2.44 -17.94
CA ARG A 66 -12.53 3.02 -17.64
C ARG A 66 -12.32 3.03 -16.13
N VAL A 67 -11.13 2.63 -15.69
CA VAL A 67 -10.74 2.67 -14.28
C VAL A 67 -10.46 4.13 -13.88
N PRO A 68 -11.14 4.69 -12.86
CA PRO A 68 -10.84 6.02 -12.35
C PRO A 68 -9.41 6.12 -11.80
N ALA A 69 -8.73 7.24 -12.06
CA ALA A 69 -7.41 7.48 -11.50
C ALA A 69 -7.46 7.58 -9.96
N ARG A 70 -8.54 8.17 -9.42
CA ARG A 70 -8.79 8.24 -7.97
C ARG A 70 -8.85 6.87 -7.29
N LEU A 71 -9.40 5.84 -7.96
CA LEU A 71 -9.42 4.48 -7.42
C LEU A 71 -8.00 3.92 -7.24
N ILE A 72 -7.14 4.11 -8.24
CA ILE A 72 -5.75 3.67 -8.17
C ILE A 72 -4.97 4.45 -7.10
N TRP A 73 -5.24 5.74 -6.98
CA TRP A 73 -4.65 6.57 -5.94
C TRP A 73 -4.98 6.05 -4.54
N ARG A 74 -6.25 5.65 -4.28
CA ARG A 74 -6.66 5.09 -2.98
C ARG A 74 -5.88 3.82 -2.63
N ILE A 75 -5.66 2.92 -3.60
CA ILE A 75 -4.82 1.73 -3.38
C ILE A 75 -3.41 2.14 -2.92
N GLY A 76 -2.83 3.14 -3.59
CA GLY A 76 -1.54 3.68 -3.17
C GLY A 76 -1.58 4.33 -1.79
N ASP A 77 -2.66 5.04 -1.46
CA ASP A 77 -2.83 5.69 -0.16
C ASP A 77 -2.90 4.68 0.99
N VAL A 78 -3.59 3.54 0.79
CA VAL A 78 -3.60 2.45 1.78
C VAL A 78 -2.18 1.93 2.05
N ILE A 79 -1.33 1.80 1.01
CA ILE A 79 0.06 1.37 1.18
C ILE A 79 0.86 2.39 2.01
N PHE A 80 0.62 3.68 1.82
CA PHE A 80 1.28 4.72 2.62
C PHE A 80 0.79 4.68 4.07
N ARG A 81 -0.52 4.60 4.31
CA ARG A 81 -1.10 4.46 5.65
C ARG A 81 -0.58 3.22 6.37
N LEU A 82 -0.51 2.08 5.69
CA LEU A 82 0.08 0.85 6.23
C LEU A 82 1.50 1.07 6.76
N ASN A 83 2.37 1.72 5.97
CA ASN A 83 3.74 1.98 6.40
C ASN A 83 3.79 3.00 7.54
N ASP A 84 2.96 4.05 7.50
CA ASP A 84 2.90 5.08 8.53
C ASP A 84 2.37 4.51 9.87
N ASP A 85 1.37 3.63 9.81
CA ASP A 85 0.77 3.00 10.99
C ASP A 85 1.73 1.97 11.61
N LEU A 86 2.47 1.19 10.81
CA LEU A 86 3.54 0.34 11.31
C LEU A 86 4.70 1.15 11.90
N ALA A 87 5.06 2.29 11.29
CA ALA A 87 6.12 3.15 11.79
C ALA A 87 5.79 3.73 13.19
N LYS A 88 4.50 3.95 13.51
CA LYS A 88 4.05 4.33 14.87
C LYS A 88 4.33 3.25 15.92
N LEU A 89 4.46 1.99 15.48
CA LEU A 89 4.87 0.86 16.33
C LEU A 89 6.39 0.62 16.29
N ASN A 90 7.17 1.54 15.70
CA ASN A 90 8.59 1.36 15.40
C ASN A 90 8.88 0.17 14.47
N LEU A 91 7.94 -0.19 13.60
CA LEU A 91 8.04 -1.31 12.67
C LEU A 91 8.12 -0.82 11.22
N GLN A 92 8.73 -1.63 10.36
CA GLN A 92 8.68 -1.50 8.91
C GLN A 92 8.66 -2.88 8.25
N ILE A 93 7.91 -3.02 7.16
CA ILE A 93 7.84 -4.31 6.44
C ILE A 93 9.16 -4.55 5.71
N ASP A 94 9.75 -5.73 5.91
CA ASP A 94 10.86 -6.15 5.06
C ASP A 94 10.38 -6.35 3.62
N ASN A 95 10.84 -5.50 2.69
CA ASN A 95 10.46 -5.55 1.28
C ASN A 95 8.93 -5.56 1.03
N THR A 96 8.26 -4.46 1.38
CA THR A 96 6.81 -4.24 1.21
C THR A 96 6.25 -4.72 -0.14
N TYR A 97 6.97 -4.51 -1.24
CA TYR A 97 6.51 -4.93 -2.57
C TYR A 97 6.37 -6.45 -2.69
N ASN A 98 7.28 -7.24 -2.12
CA ASN A 98 7.21 -8.69 -2.18
C ASN A 98 5.97 -9.21 -1.43
N HIS A 99 5.73 -8.69 -0.23
CA HIS A 99 4.56 -9.02 0.58
C HIS A 99 3.26 -8.73 -0.17
N LEU A 100 3.09 -7.50 -0.65
CA LEU A 100 1.86 -7.08 -1.33
C LEU A 100 1.64 -7.81 -2.66
N VAL A 101 2.71 -8.10 -3.42
CA VAL A 101 2.60 -8.89 -4.66
C VAL A 101 2.13 -10.31 -4.38
N ARG A 102 2.66 -10.96 -3.33
CA ARG A 102 2.25 -12.30 -2.90
C ARG A 102 0.79 -12.31 -2.47
N ASP A 103 0.42 -11.39 -1.58
CA ASP A 103 -0.86 -11.44 -0.87
C ASP A 103 -2.02 -10.91 -1.72
N LEU A 104 -1.80 -9.87 -2.51
CA LEU A 104 -2.83 -9.29 -3.39
C LEU A 104 -2.81 -9.89 -4.80
N LYS A 105 -1.82 -10.74 -5.13
CA LYS A 105 -1.64 -11.38 -6.45
C LYS A 105 -1.57 -10.37 -7.60
N VAL A 106 -0.98 -9.21 -7.36
CA VAL A 106 -0.83 -8.13 -8.36
C VAL A 106 0.56 -8.13 -8.99
N ASN A 107 0.68 -7.56 -10.18
CA ASN A 107 1.97 -7.41 -10.83
C ASN A 107 2.85 -6.35 -10.11
N ARG A 108 4.11 -6.68 -9.82
CA ARG A 108 5.08 -5.78 -9.17
C ARG A 108 5.23 -4.43 -9.87
N LYS A 109 5.41 -4.42 -11.20
CA LYS A 109 5.58 -3.16 -11.96
C LYS A 109 4.32 -2.29 -11.92
N TRP A 110 3.15 -2.92 -11.84
CA TRP A 110 1.90 -2.18 -11.67
C TRP A 110 1.85 -1.55 -10.28
N LEU A 111 2.17 -2.32 -9.23
CA LEU A 111 2.21 -1.82 -7.85
C LEU A 111 3.21 -0.67 -7.67
N GLU A 112 4.40 -0.75 -8.29
CA GLU A 112 5.38 0.34 -8.32
C GLU A 112 4.79 1.62 -8.93
N LYS A 113 4.02 1.50 -10.02
CA LYS A 113 3.33 2.66 -10.60
C LYS A 113 2.27 3.23 -9.67
N VAL A 114 1.52 2.37 -8.96
CA VAL A 114 0.52 2.82 -7.96
C VAL A 114 1.20 3.63 -6.87
N VAL A 115 2.29 3.13 -6.30
CA VAL A 115 3.07 3.82 -5.26
C VAL A 115 3.66 5.13 -5.79
N ILE A 116 4.22 5.13 -7.01
CA ILE A 116 4.71 6.35 -7.66
C ILE A 116 3.57 7.37 -7.83
N PHE A 117 2.40 6.93 -8.29
CA PHE A 117 1.27 7.80 -8.54
C PHE A 117 0.81 8.51 -7.26
N ARG A 118 0.64 7.76 -6.15
CA ARG A 118 0.32 8.32 -4.84
C ARG A 118 1.43 9.21 -4.28
N ARG A 119 2.70 8.86 -4.50
CA ARG A 119 3.85 9.66 -4.03
C ARG A 119 3.87 11.07 -4.62
N TYR A 120 3.57 11.19 -5.91
CA TYR A 120 3.60 12.48 -6.61
C TYR A 120 2.28 13.24 -6.57
N ILE A 121 1.23 12.65 -6.00
CA ILE A 121 -0.07 13.32 -5.82
C ILE A 121 -0.44 13.14 -4.35
N PRO A 122 -0.10 14.08 -3.44
CA PRO A 122 -0.26 13.86 -2.01
C PRO A 122 -1.72 13.82 -1.54
N GLN A 123 -2.63 14.43 -2.30
CA GLN A 123 -4.04 14.56 -1.95
C GLN A 123 -4.93 14.18 -3.14
N ILE A 124 -6.05 13.50 -2.86
CA ILE A 124 -6.93 12.92 -3.89
C ILE A 124 -7.67 13.98 -4.73
N ASP A 125 -7.96 15.14 -4.16
CA ASP A 125 -8.64 16.29 -4.78
C ASP A 125 -7.80 16.95 -5.89
N LEU A 126 -6.50 16.69 -5.91
CA LEU A 126 -5.62 17.07 -7.02
C LEU A 126 -5.94 16.29 -8.30
N ILE A 127 -6.58 15.12 -8.19
CA ILE A 127 -6.99 14.29 -9.32
C ILE A 127 -8.38 14.72 -9.78
N PRO A 128 -8.59 15.12 -11.04
CA PRO A 128 -9.94 15.39 -11.55
C PRO A 128 -10.85 14.15 -11.48
N ASP A 129 -12.14 14.33 -11.22
CA ASP A 129 -13.10 13.20 -11.16
C ASP A 129 -13.25 12.45 -12.50
N THR A 130 -13.05 13.16 -13.60
CA THR A 130 -13.10 12.61 -14.96
C THR A 130 -11.80 11.89 -15.36
N ALA A 131 -10.76 11.97 -14.52
CA ALA A 131 -9.46 11.40 -14.80
C ALA A 131 -9.47 9.86 -14.74
N THR A 132 -8.88 9.22 -15.74
CA THR A 132 -8.83 7.76 -15.84
C THR A 132 -7.40 7.26 -15.70
N TRP A 133 -7.22 6.07 -15.12
CA TRP A 133 -5.90 5.49 -14.88
C TRP A 133 -5.08 5.33 -16.16
N GLY A 134 -5.71 4.93 -17.27
CA GLY A 134 -5.03 4.80 -18.56
C GLY A 134 -4.34 6.10 -19.02
N ALA A 135 -4.87 7.26 -18.62
CA ALA A 135 -4.23 8.54 -18.89
C ALA A 135 -2.90 8.70 -18.14
N PHE A 136 -2.72 8.07 -16.97
CA PHE A 136 -1.51 8.20 -16.14
C PHE A 136 -0.58 6.97 -16.21
N GLU A 137 -1.08 5.81 -16.59
CA GLU A 137 -0.34 4.55 -16.52
C GLU A 137 0.98 4.54 -17.33
N LYS A 138 0.98 5.19 -18.50
CA LYS A 138 2.19 5.40 -19.29
C LYS A 138 2.83 6.73 -18.91
N GLY A 139 4.04 6.67 -18.36
CA GLY A 139 4.78 7.85 -17.88
C GLY A 139 4.23 8.40 -16.56
N THR A 140 3.81 7.51 -15.65
CA THR A 140 3.13 7.83 -14.38
C THR A 140 3.76 8.98 -13.61
N ARG A 141 5.06 8.93 -13.36
CA ARG A 141 5.79 10.00 -12.66
C ARG A 141 5.61 11.36 -13.34
N ARG A 142 5.95 11.45 -14.64
CA ARG A 142 5.91 12.72 -15.39
C ARG A 142 4.50 13.32 -15.41
N LYS A 143 3.48 12.48 -15.59
CA LYS A 143 2.09 12.93 -15.65
C LYS A 143 1.54 13.33 -14.29
N ALA A 144 1.90 12.60 -13.22
CA ALA A 144 1.56 12.98 -11.86
C ALA A 144 2.19 14.33 -11.47
N GLN A 145 3.47 14.54 -11.80
CA GLN A 145 4.14 15.83 -11.58
C GLN A 145 3.52 16.97 -12.39
N ALA A 146 3.15 16.72 -13.66
CA ALA A 146 2.51 17.75 -14.48
C ALA A 146 1.17 18.21 -13.87
N LEU A 147 0.42 17.30 -13.26
CA LEU A 147 -0.86 17.62 -12.61
C LEU A 147 -0.70 18.65 -11.48
N LEU A 148 0.44 18.64 -10.77
CA LEU A 148 0.73 19.59 -9.69
C LEU A 148 1.06 21.00 -10.18
N HIS A 149 1.62 21.14 -11.39
CA HIS A 149 2.04 22.43 -11.95
C HIS A 149 0.97 23.08 -12.82
N SER A 150 -0.15 22.38 -13.07
CA SER A 150 -1.27 22.87 -13.87
C SER A 150 -2.38 23.53 -13.03
N LYS A 151 -2.19 23.68 -11.71
CA LYS A 151 -3.05 24.42 -10.79
C LYS A 151 -2.27 25.63 -10.28
#